data_AF-B9TK66-F1
#
_entry.id   AF-B9TK66-F1
#
_cell.length_a   1.000
_cell.length_b   1.000
_cell.length_c   1.000
_cell.angle_alpha   90.00
_cell.angle_beta   90.00
_cell.angle_gamma   90.00
#
_symmetry.space_group_name_H-M   'P 1'
#
loop_
_entity.id
_entity.type
_entity.pdbx_description
1 polymer ?
#
loop_
_entity_poly.entity_id
_entity_poly.type
_entity_poly.pdbx_seq_one_letter_code
_entity_poly.pdbx_strand_id
1 'polypeptide(L)' 'MKSEQMEKGGTAGGTVVKKLIPYGGYYTNRIPAHDVELTETGPGTPTGEYMRRFWHPVCMSMELTDTPRFLKILNEELVA' A
#
# COMPACT_ATOMS: atom_id res chain seq x y z
N MET A 1 -4.49 -39.39 -19.53
CA MET A 1 -5.75 -38.73 -19.93
C MET A 1 -6.21 -37.91 -18.72
N LYS A 2 -5.57 -36.78 -18.41
CA LYS A 2 -5.90 -35.41 -18.86
C LYS A 2 -7.39 -35.10 -18.80
N SER A 3 -7.80 -34.37 -17.75
CA SER A 3 -8.77 -33.29 -17.82
C SER A 3 -8.97 -32.66 -16.44
N GLU A 4 -8.10 -31.68 -16.18
CA GLU A 4 -8.29 -30.44 -15.41
C GLU A 4 -9.78 -30.05 -15.25
N GLN A 5 -10.25 -29.93 -14.01
CA GLN A 5 -11.55 -29.32 -13.71
C GLN A 5 -11.37 -27.81 -13.57
N MET A 6 -12.14 -27.08 -14.37
CA MET A 6 -12.20 -25.63 -14.47
C MET A 6 -13.01 -25.04 -13.31
N GLU A 7 -12.36 -24.23 -12.47
CA GLU A 7 -12.97 -23.31 -11.51
C GLU A 7 -13.79 -22.26 -12.28
N LYS A 8 -15.11 -22.29 -12.12
CA LYS A 8 -16.05 -21.32 -12.71
C LYS A 8 -16.81 -20.63 -11.58
N GLY A 9 -16.16 -19.66 -10.94
CA GLY A 9 -16.80 -18.72 -10.02
C GLY A 9 -17.74 -17.78 -10.79
N GLY A 10 -19.02 -18.14 -10.86
CA GLY A 10 -20.07 -17.29 -11.41
C GLY A 10 -20.55 -16.28 -10.38
N THR A 11 -20.54 -14.99 -10.74
CA THR A 11 -21.31 -13.96 -10.03
C THR A 11 -22.48 -13.57 -10.91
N ALA A 12 -23.69 -13.94 -10.48
CA ALA A 12 -24.93 -13.57 -11.13
C ALA A 12 -25.09 -12.04 -11.16
N GLY A 13 -24.98 -11.45 -12.35
CA GLY A 13 -25.13 -10.02 -12.58
C GLY A 13 -26.60 -9.61 -12.65
N GLY A 14 -27.21 -9.31 -11.50
CA GLY A 14 -28.47 -8.58 -11.47
C GLY A 14 -28.27 -7.15 -11.98
N THR A 15 -29.12 -6.71 -12.91
CA THR A 15 -29.08 -5.35 -13.48
C THR A 15 -29.57 -4.34 -12.43
N VAL A 16 -28.66 -3.77 -11.66
CA VAL A 16 -28.97 -2.65 -10.77
C VAL A 16 -29.23 -1.41 -11.64
N VAL A 17 -30.47 -0.92 -11.65
CA VAL A 17 -30.84 0.32 -12.34
C VAL A 17 -30.05 1.47 -11.72
N LYS A 18 -29.07 2.00 -12.45
CA LYS A 18 -28.26 3.15 -12.02
C LYS A 18 -29.12 4.42 -12.11
N LYS A 19 -29.51 4.99 -10.96
CA LYS A 19 -30.15 6.32 -10.91
C LYS A 19 -29.15 7.37 -11.39
N LEU A 20 -29.42 8.00 -12.53
CA LEU A 20 -28.57 9.07 -13.08
C LEU A 20 -28.78 10.35 -12.26
N ILE A 21 -27.81 10.70 -11.43
CA ILE A 21 -27.77 11.96 -10.69
C ILE A 21 -26.97 12.96 -11.52
N PRO A 22 -27.53 14.12 -11.92
CA PRO A 22 -26.79 15.18 -12.61
C PRO A 22 -25.53 15.57 -11.82
N TYR A 23 -24.38 15.65 -12.51
CA TYR A 23 -23.06 15.91 -11.90
C TYR A 23 -22.63 14.91 -10.79
N GLY A 24 -23.28 13.75 -10.68
CA GLY A 24 -23.04 12.75 -9.63
C GLY A 24 -21.83 11.83 -9.85
N GLY A 25 -20.89 12.19 -10.73
CA GLY A 25 -19.74 11.34 -11.09
C GLY A 25 -18.89 10.92 -9.88
N TYR A 26 -18.81 11.78 -8.86
CA TYR A 26 -18.13 11.49 -7.59
C TYR A 26 -18.68 10.25 -6.86
N TYR A 27 -19.99 9.99 -6.94
CA TYR A 27 -20.64 8.85 -6.27
C TYR A 27 -20.54 7.56 -7.06
N THR A 28 -20.07 7.64 -8.31
CA THR A 28 -19.90 6.48 -9.20
C THR A 28 -18.48 5.96 -9.25
N ASN A 29 -17.55 6.59 -8.51
CA ASN A 29 -16.16 6.20 -8.53
C ASN A 29 -15.99 4.79 -7.91
N ARG A 30 -15.43 3.87 -8.67
CA ARG A 30 -15.01 2.57 -8.14
C ARG A 30 -13.66 2.77 -7.48
N ILE A 31 -13.59 2.64 -6.16
CA ILE A 31 -12.32 2.66 -5.44
C ILE A 31 -11.58 1.37 -5.80
N PRO A 32 -10.43 1.43 -6.51
CA PRO A 32 -9.63 0.25 -6.77
C PRO A 32 -9.01 -0.25 -5.46
N ALA A 33 -8.60 -1.51 -5.43
CA ALA A 33 -7.74 -1.98 -4.34
C ALA A 33 -6.42 -1.21 -4.35
N HIS A 34 -5.75 -1.12 -3.20
CA HIS A 34 -4.41 -0.53 -3.13
C HIS A 34 -3.42 -1.32 -4.00
N ASP A 35 -2.44 -0.61 -4.55
CA ASP A 35 -1.36 -1.20 -5.33
C ASP A 35 -0.28 -1.76 -4.40
N VAL A 36 -0.20 -3.09 -4.30
CA VAL A 36 0.71 -3.77 -3.37
C VAL A 36 2.18 -3.49 -3.68
N GLU A 37 2.55 -3.25 -4.94
CA GLU A 37 3.94 -2.99 -5.31
C GLU A 37 4.39 -1.63 -4.80
N LEU A 38 3.48 -0.65 -4.79
CA LEU A 38 3.76 0.75 -4.43
C LEU A 38 3.44 1.11 -2.97
N THR A 39 2.43 0.49 -2.38
CA THR A 39 1.86 0.93 -1.10
C THR A 39 2.34 0.10 0.10
N GLU A 40 2.83 -1.12 -0.14
CA GLU A 40 3.43 -1.93 0.92
C GLU A 40 4.92 -1.58 1.07
N THR A 41 5.31 -1.14 2.28
CA THR A 41 6.67 -0.65 2.58
C THR A 41 7.36 -1.43 3.71
N GLY A 42 6.75 -2.54 4.15
CA GLY A 42 7.30 -3.41 5.18
C GLY A 42 8.49 -4.25 4.70
N PRO A 43 9.15 -5.00 5.60
CA PRO A 43 10.20 -5.94 5.24
C PRO A 43 9.75 -6.94 4.16
N GLY A 44 10.56 -7.14 3.11
CA GLY A 44 10.24 -8.08 2.03
C GLY A 44 9.25 -7.58 0.98
N THR A 45 8.77 -6.34 1.07
CA THR A 45 7.89 -5.72 0.08
C THR A 45 8.70 -5.00 -1.01
N PRO A 46 8.24 -4.94 -2.27
CA PRO A 46 8.99 -4.29 -3.35
C PRO A 46 9.36 -2.84 -3.05
N THR A 47 8.39 -2.03 -2.59
CA THR A 47 8.68 -0.63 -2.23
C THR A 47 9.51 -0.52 -0.96
N GLY A 48 9.30 -1.38 0.04
CA GLY A 48 10.15 -1.41 1.24
C GLY A 48 11.63 -1.65 0.91
N GLU A 49 11.93 -2.67 0.10
CA GLU A 49 13.29 -2.98 -0.37
C GLU A 49 13.86 -1.91 -1.31
N TYR A 50 13.00 -1.24 -2.08
CA TYR A 50 13.40 -0.10 -2.88
C TYR A 50 13.84 1.08 -2.02
N MET A 51 13.04 1.47 -1.01
CA MET A 51 13.37 2.59 -0.13
C MET A 51 14.71 2.40 0.59
N ARG A 52 15.02 1.19 1.06
CA ARG A 52 16.28 0.86 1.76
C ARG A 52 17.56 1.08 0.97
N ARG A 53 17.46 1.28 -0.35
CA ARG A 53 18.61 1.56 -1.22
C ARG A 53 19.03 3.03 -1.18
N PHE A 54 18.29 3.88 -0.48
CA PHE A 54 18.53 5.32 -0.40
C PHE A 54 18.86 5.78 1.02
N TRP A 55 19.58 6.90 1.11
CA TRP A 55 19.86 7.58 2.36
C TRP A 55 18.65 8.39 2.82
N HIS A 56 18.27 8.24 4.09
CA HIS A 56 17.18 8.99 4.70
C HIS A 56 17.72 9.94 5.78
N PRO A 57 17.34 11.22 5.77
CA PRO A 57 17.59 12.09 6.91
C PRO A 57 16.68 11.67 8.08
N VAL A 58 17.27 11.21 9.19
CA VAL A 58 16.52 10.66 10.34
C VAL A 58 16.43 11.60 11.54
N CYS A 59 17.30 12.59 11.63
CA CYS A 59 17.29 13.61 12.68
C CYS A 59 18.02 14.88 12.24
N MET A 60 17.78 15.98 12.95
CA MET A 60 18.52 17.23 12.79
C MET A 60 19.81 17.19 13.63
N SER A 61 20.86 17.89 13.18
CA SER A 61 22.13 17.95 13.94
C SER A 61 21.96 18.46 15.37
N MET A 62 20.98 19.34 15.62
CA MET A 62 20.70 19.86 16.97
C MET A 62 20.01 18.84 17.90
N GLU A 63 19.43 17.76 17.35
CA GLU A 63 18.82 16.68 18.13
C GLU A 63 19.87 15.67 18.62
N LEU A 64 21.06 15.64 18.00
CA LEU A 64 22.18 14.81 18.40
C LEU A 64 22.99 15.52 19.49
N THR A 65 22.73 15.12 20.74
CA THR A 65 23.39 15.66 21.93
C THR A 65 24.16 14.54 22.65
N ASP A 66 24.65 14.78 23.88
CA ASP A 66 25.39 13.78 24.65
C ASP A 66 24.55 12.52 24.99
N THR A 67 23.23 12.61 24.90
CA THR A 67 22.32 11.47 25.10
C THR A 67 21.87 10.92 23.74
N PRO A 68 22.10 9.62 23.45
CA PRO A 68 21.67 9.01 22.21
C PRO A 68 20.14 9.00 22.08
N ARG A 69 19.65 9.15 20.85
CA ARG A 69 18.22 9.24 20.55
C ARG A 69 17.70 7.94 19.96
N PHE A 70 16.69 7.37 20.61
CA PHE A 70 15.89 6.30 20.03
C PHE A 70 14.97 6.84 18.92
N LEU A 71 14.93 6.16 17.77
CA LEU A 71 14.03 6.49 16.67
C LEU A 71 13.56 5.24 15.93
N LYS A 72 12.47 5.37 15.19
CA LYS A 72 11.93 4.30 14.34
C LYS A 72 11.76 4.78 12.91
N ILE A 73 12.38 4.09 11.96
CA ILE A 73 12.28 4.39 10.52
C ILE A 73 12.20 3.07 9.74
N LEU A 74 11.42 3.05 8.65
CA LEU A 74 11.20 1.84 7.82
C LEU A 74 10.82 0.59 8.64
N ASN A 75 10.04 0.78 9.71
CA ASN A 75 9.65 -0.25 10.68
C ASN A 75 10.79 -0.85 11.53
N GLU A 76 11.97 -0.24 11.54
CA GLU A 76 13.11 -0.64 12.36
C GLU A 76 13.42 0.36 13.45
N GLU A 77 13.81 -0.17 14.60
CA GLU A 77 14.18 0.59 15.77
C GLU A 77 15.69 0.82 15.77
N LEU A 78 16.09 2.10 15.76
CA LEU A 78 17.46 2.55 15.64
C LEU A 78 17.83 3.47 16.80
N VAL A 79 19.13 3.64 16.99
CA VAL A 79 19.71 4.63 17.89
C VAL A 79 20.64 5.53 17.10
N ALA A 80 20.48 6.84 17.27
CA ALA A 80 21.30 7.89 16.66
C ALA A 80 22.05 8.70 17.73
#